data_AF-A0ABD1RYW3-F1
#
_entry.id   AF-A0ABD1RYW3-F1
#
_cell.length_a   1.000
_cell.length_b   1.000
_cell.length_c   1.000
_cell.angle_alpha   90.00
_cell.angle_beta   90.00
_cell.angle_gamma   90.00
#
_symmetry.space_group_name_H-M   'P 1'
#
loop_
_entity.id
_entity.type
_entity.pdbx_description
1 polymer ?
#
loop_
_entity_poly.entity_id
_entity_poly.type
_entity_poly.pdbx_seq_one_letter_code
_entity_poly.pdbx_strand_id
1 'polypeptide(L)'
;MKIFKENGQWVAKSKGFDDESGPSTLPFEGEDMDADEDAPPPSPPRPRSHQSSSSTFSFNKDHFNLLNGRIDSLTSTVDGLQHAVGDLQNTAATIQAMVGGLQTSVDDITSMLHALHSYLGTGFPPPPPPEI
;
A
#
# COMPACT_ATOMS: atom_id res chain seq x y z
N MET A 1 -7.06 5.72 19.07
CA MET A 1 -7.95 4.73 19.72
C MET A 1 -7.24 4.23 20.97
N LYS A 2 -7.89 4.27 22.15
CA LYS A 2 -7.29 3.77 23.40
C LYS A 2 -8.13 2.62 23.95
N ILE A 3 -7.47 1.53 24.35
CA ILE A 3 -8.10 0.32 24.88
C ILE A 3 -7.76 0.22 26.37
N PHE A 4 -8.76 -0.04 27.22
CA PHE A 4 -8.59 -0.22 28.66
C PHE A 4 -9.54 -1.30 29.18
N LYS A 5 -9.33 -1.73 30.44
CA LYS A 5 -10.10 -2.81 31.07
C LYS A 5 -11.11 -2.21 32.06
N GLU A 6 -12.39 -2.44 31.82
CA GLU A 6 -13.51 -1.95 32.65
C GLU A 6 -14.36 -3.16 33.06
N ASN A 7 -14.60 -3.35 34.37
CA ASN A 7 -15.34 -4.50 34.93
C ASN A 7 -14.89 -5.89 34.43
N GLY A 8 -13.59 -6.06 34.16
CA GLY A 8 -13.02 -7.31 33.66
C GLY A 8 -13.05 -7.49 32.14
N GLN A 9 -13.73 -6.61 31.41
CA GLN A 9 -13.86 -6.65 29.94
C GLN A 9 -13.00 -5.57 29.28
N TRP A 10 -12.42 -5.88 28.12
CA TRP A 10 -11.62 -4.92 27.36
C TRP A 10 -12.54 -4.03 26.51
N VAL A 11 -12.43 -2.71 26.69
CA VAL A 11 -13.26 -1.71 26.00
C VAL A 11 -12.35 -0.72 25.27
N ALA A 12 -12.72 -0.38 24.03
CA ALA A 12 -12.01 0.60 23.21
C ALA A 12 -12.87 1.87 23.06
N LYS A 13 -12.32 3.04 23.43
CA LYS A 13 -12.97 4.33 23.17
C LYS A 13 -12.24 5.07 22.04
N SER A 14 -12.98 5.38 20.97
CA SER A 14 -12.58 6.32 19.93
C SER A 14 -13.03 7.73 20.32
N LYS A 15 -12.23 8.74 19.96
CA LYS A 15 -12.50 10.14 20.26
C LYS A 15 -13.02 10.80 18.97
N GLY A 16 -14.30 11.18 18.98
CA GLY A 16 -14.92 12.14 18.05
C GLY A 16 -15.31 11.60 16.66
N PHE A 17 -16.58 11.26 16.49
CA PHE A 17 -17.32 11.49 15.25
C PHE A 17 -18.78 11.73 15.68
N ASP A 18 -19.18 12.99 15.73
CA ASP A 18 -20.55 13.39 16.07
C ASP A 18 -21.39 13.34 14.78
N ASP A 19 -22.23 12.32 14.64
CA ASP A 19 -23.12 12.12 13.47
C ASP A 19 -24.32 13.11 13.43
N GLU A 20 -24.32 14.18 14.23
CA GLU A 20 -25.47 15.09 14.41
C GLU A 20 -25.41 16.37 13.57
N SER A 21 -24.67 16.39 12.45
CA SER A 21 -24.80 17.45 11.44
C SER A 21 -25.75 17.02 10.31
N GLY A 22 -27.06 17.02 10.62
CA GLY A 22 -28.16 17.00 9.65
C GLY A 22 -28.81 18.41 9.55
N PRO A 23 -29.46 18.74 8.41
CA PRO A 23 -29.66 20.13 7.97
C PRO A 23 -30.61 20.90 8.89
N SER A 24 -30.22 22.12 9.25
CA SER A 24 -31.04 23.10 9.96
C SER A 24 -32.37 23.34 9.23
N THR A 25 -33.46 22.85 9.79
CA THR A 25 -34.82 23.33 9.47
C THR A 25 -35.29 24.24 10.60
N LEU A 26 -35.23 25.54 10.34
CA LEU A 26 -35.87 26.57 11.14
C LEU A 26 -37.41 26.40 11.03
N PRO A 27 -38.17 26.33 12.14
CA PRO A 27 -39.62 26.44 12.05
C PRO A 27 -40.01 27.91 11.91
N PHE A 28 -40.89 28.18 10.96
CA PHE A 28 -41.53 29.46 10.72
C PHE A 28 -42.51 29.76 11.87
N GLU A 29 -42.44 30.97 12.40
CA GLU A 29 -43.24 31.48 13.51
C GLU A 29 -44.57 32.06 12.97
N GLY A 30 -45.65 31.85 13.73
CA GLY A 30 -46.90 32.61 13.63
C GLY A 30 -48.03 31.93 12.85
N GLU A 31 -49.11 31.54 13.52
CA GLU A 31 -50.26 32.43 13.80
C GLU A 31 -51.44 31.61 14.37
N ASP A 32 -51.82 31.98 15.60
CA ASP A 32 -53.16 32.16 16.14
C ASP A 32 -54.21 31.04 15.97
N MET A 33 -54.46 30.28 17.05
CA MET A 33 -55.76 29.68 17.34
C MET A 33 -56.09 29.77 18.83
N ASP A 34 -57.36 30.12 19.06
CA ASP A 34 -57.93 30.74 20.25
C ASP A 34 -57.89 29.90 21.55
N ALA A 35 -58.05 30.63 22.63
CA ALA A 35 -58.10 30.17 24.01
C ALA A 35 -59.20 29.13 24.28
N ASP A 36 -58.78 28.00 24.87
CA ASP A 36 -59.59 27.24 25.82
C ASP A 36 -58.74 27.00 27.07
N GLU A 37 -59.27 27.47 28.20
CA GLU A 37 -58.69 27.32 29.54
C GLU A 37 -58.72 25.86 30.03
N ASP A 38 -57.77 25.56 30.92
CA ASP A 38 -57.73 24.40 31.83
C ASP A 38 -56.97 23.13 31.37
N ALA A 39 -55.74 23.32 30.88
CA ALA A 39 -54.72 22.25 30.86
C ALA A 39 -53.66 22.51 31.95
N PRO A 40 -53.27 21.50 32.77
CA PRO A 40 -52.19 21.67 33.74
C PRO A 40 -50.87 22.00 33.03
N PRO A 41 -49.96 22.76 33.67
CA PRO A 41 -48.72 23.18 33.03
C PRO A 41 -47.94 21.96 32.51
N PRO A 42 -47.32 22.06 31.32
CA PRO A 42 -46.55 20.95 30.77
C PRO A 42 -45.45 20.58 31.77
N SER A 43 -45.39 19.29 32.11
CA SER A 43 -44.36 18.77 33.01
C SER A 43 -42.97 19.13 32.46
N PRO A 44 -42.00 19.51 33.32
CA PRO A 44 -40.66 19.85 32.86
C PRO A 44 -40.09 18.67 32.04
N PRO A 45 -39.36 18.95 30.94
CA PRO A 45 -38.81 17.89 30.10
C PRO A 45 -37.97 16.98 30.97
N ARG A 46 -38.40 15.72 31.08
CA ARG A 46 -37.66 14.66 31.78
C ARG A 46 -36.24 14.68 31.19
N PRO A 47 -35.18 14.67 32.02
CA PRO A 47 -33.83 14.64 31.49
C PRO A 47 -33.76 13.48 30.51
N ARG A 48 -33.50 13.77 29.22
CA ARG A 48 -33.25 12.74 28.23
C ARG A 48 -32.13 11.91 28.82
N SER A 49 -32.47 10.72 29.28
CA SER A 49 -31.49 9.69 29.53
C SER A 49 -30.81 9.52 28.19
N HIS A 50 -29.67 10.19 28.01
CA HIS A 50 -28.70 9.85 26.99
C HIS A 50 -28.38 8.39 27.30
N GLN A 51 -29.11 7.48 26.66
CA GLN A 51 -28.61 6.15 26.41
C GLN A 51 -27.40 6.41 25.51
N SER A 52 -26.27 6.69 26.17
CA SER A 52 -24.97 6.56 25.57
C SER A 52 -24.91 5.10 25.19
N SER A 53 -25.27 4.81 23.95
CA SER A 53 -25.13 3.51 23.32
C SER A 53 -23.63 3.26 23.24
N SER A 54 -23.06 2.88 24.37
CA SER A 54 -21.71 2.38 24.51
C SER A 54 -21.68 1.07 23.73
N SER A 55 -21.37 1.16 22.44
CA SER A 55 -21.13 0.01 21.58
C SER A 55 -19.88 -0.70 22.08
N THR A 56 -20.06 -1.65 23.00
CA THR A 56 -19.01 -2.54 23.45
C THR A 56 -18.73 -3.55 22.34
N PHE A 57 -17.65 -3.34 21.59
CA PHE A 57 -17.19 -4.33 20.62
C PHE A 57 -16.56 -5.50 21.38
N SER A 58 -17.20 -6.67 21.32
CA SER A 58 -16.69 -7.89 21.96
C SER A 58 -15.82 -8.67 20.98
N PHE A 59 -14.57 -8.92 21.36
CA PHE A 59 -13.66 -9.73 20.56
C PHE A 59 -13.88 -11.21 20.88
N ASN A 60 -14.57 -11.91 19.99
CA ASN A 60 -14.90 -13.32 20.15
C ASN A 60 -13.85 -14.22 19.46
N LYS A 61 -13.86 -15.52 19.82
CA LYS A 61 -12.98 -16.56 19.24
C LYS A 61 -12.99 -16.55 17.71
N ASP A 62 -14.12 -16.23 17.08
CA ASP A 62 -14.25 -16.20 15.62
C ASP A 62 -13.44 -15.08 14.98
N HIS A 63 -13.41 -13.89 15.60
CA HIS A 63 -12.57 -12.78 15.14
C HIS A 63 -11.09 -13.14 15.24
N PHE A 64 -10.69 -13.86 16.28
CA PHE A 64 -9.33 -14.38 16.41
C PHE A 64 -9.00 -15.38 15.30
N ASN A 65 -9.87 -16.37 15.06
CA ASN A 65 -9.65 -17.38 14.03
C ASN A 65 -9.58 -16.76 12.63
N LEU A 66 -10.43 -15.76 12.34
CA LEU A 66 -10.40 -15.01 11.08
C LEU A 66 -9.07 -14.26 10.90
N LEU A 67 -8.60 -13.56 11.94
CA LEU A 67 -7.32 -12.87 11.89
C LEU A 67 -6.16 -13.85 11.68
N ASN A 68 -6.20 -15.01 12.36
CA ASN A 68 -5.18 -16.04 12.18
C ASN A 68 -5.15 -16.57 10.74
N GLY A 69 -6.33 -16.89 10.16
CA GLY A 69 -6.40 -17.32 8.76
C GLY A 69 -5.89 -16.26 7.78
N ARG A 70 -6.11 -14.97 8.07
CA ARG A 70 -5.52 -13.87 7.27
C ARG A 70 -4.00 -13.81 7.41
N ILE A 71 -3.46 -14.02 8.61
CA ILE A 71 -2.01 -14.08 8.85
C ILE A 71 -1.41 -15.28 8.11
N ASP A 72 -2.03 -16.45 8.16
CA ASP A 72 -1.57 -17.64 7.45
C ASP A 72 -1.56 -17.41 5.93
N SER A 73 -2.62 -16.79 5.38
CA SER A 73 -2.69 -16.41 3.97
C SER A 73 -1.62 -15.39 3.56
N LEU A 74 -1.39 -14.38 4.39
CA LEU A 74 -0.33 -13.39 4.16
C LEU A 74 1.05 -14.03 4.21
N THR A 75 1.28 -14.96 5.15
CA THR A 75 2.54 -15.70 5.28
C THR A 75 2.80 -16.51 4.02
N SER A 76 1.81 -17.26 3.56
CA SER A 76 1.89 -18.01 2.30
C SER A 76 2.17 -17.11 1.08
N THR A 77 1.56 -15.92 1.03
CA THR A 77 1.83 -14.93 -0.03
C THR A 77 3.27 -14.44 0.03
N VAL A 78 3.78 -14.14 1.23
CA VAL A 78 5.16 -13.67 1.44
C VAL A 78 6.16 -14.76 1.06
N ASP A 79 5.90 -16.03 1.38
CA ASP A 79 6.75 -17.15 0.98
C ASP A 79 6.78 -17.33 -0.55
N GLY A 80 5.62 -17.19 -1.22
CA GLY A 80 5.55 -17.22 -2.68
C GLY A 80 6.33 -16.07 -3.33
N LEU A 81 6.22 -14.86 -2.78
CA LEU A 81 6.98 -13.70 -3.26
C LEU A 81 8.49 -13.89 -3.07
N GLN A 82 8.92 -14.47 -1.95
CA GLN A 82 10.34 -14.77 -1.71
C GLN A 82 10.91 -15.72 -2.77
N HIS A 83 10.17 -16.78 -3.13
CA HIS A 83 10.58 -17.69 -4.20
C HIS A 83 10.68 -16.97 -5.55
N ALA A 84 9.67 -16.17 -5.91
CA ALA A 84 9.67 -15.42 -7.16
C ALA A 84 10.85 -14.43 -7.24
N VAL A 85 11.20 -13.79 -6.13
CA VAL A 85 12.40 -12.92 -6.05
C VAL A 85 13.67 -13.73 -6.27
N GLY A 86 13.79 -14.92 -5.68
CA GLY A 86 14.94 -15.81 -5.91
C GLY A 86 15.09 -16.21 -7.38
N ASP A 87 14.00 -16.57 -8.04
CA ASP A 87 14.00 -16.94 -9.46
C ASP A 87 14.40 -15.75 -10.36
N LEU A 88 13.92 -14.56 -10.05
CA LEU A 88 14.29 -13.33 -10.76
C LEU A 88 15.79 -13.00 -10.58
N GLN A 89 16.33 -13.18 -9.37
CA GLN A 89 17.76 -12.97 -9.11
C GLN A 89 18.62 -13.94 -9.92
N ASN A 90 18.22 -15.22 -9.99
CA ASN A 90 18.94 -16.22 -10.80
C ASN A 90 18.87 -15.91 -12.30
N THR A 91 17.71 -15.46 -12.78
CA THR A 91 17.53 -15.01 -14.17
C THR A 91 18.42 -13.82 -14.48
N ALA A 92 18.47 -12.83 -13.59
CA ALA A 92 19.33 -11.64 -13.75
C ALA A 92 20.81 -12.03 -13.80
N ALA A 93 21.28 -12.93 -12.92
CA ALA A 93 22.65 -13.42 -12.93
C ALA A 93 23.00 -14.14 -14.25
N THR A 94 22.08 -14.94 -14.77
CA THR A 94 22.25 -15.62 -16.08
C THR A 94 22.36 -14.61 -17.22
N ILE A 95 21.50 -13.58 -17.24
CA ILE A 95 21.56 -12.52 -18.25
C ILE A 95 22.89 -11.75 -18.15
N GLN A 96 23.35 -11.42 -16.95
CA GLN A 96 24.63 -10.74 -16.75
C GLN A 96 25.80 -11.57 -17.30
N ALA A 97 25.82 -12.87 -17.06
CA ALA A 97 26.84 -13.77 -17.61
C ALA A 97 26.82 -13.80 -19.15
N MET A 98 25.63 -13.88 -19.76
CA MET A 98 25.50 -13.84 -21.22
C MET A 98 25.98 -12.51 -21.82
N VAL A 99 25.65 -11.38 -21.18
CA VAL A 99 26.12 -10.05 -21.61
C VAL A 99 27.64 -9.96 -21.55
N GLY A 100 28.27 -10.45 -20.47
CA GLY A 100 29.73 -10.49 -20.36
C GLY A 100 30.39 -11.35 -21.45
N GLY A 101 29.79 -12.50 -21.78
CA GLY A 101 30.25 -13.34 -22.88
C GLY A 101 30.14 -12.66 -24.25
N LEU A 102 29.02 -11.98 -24.51
CA LEU A 102 28.83 -11.20 -25.74
C LEU A 102 29.84 -10.06 -25.85
N GLN A 103 30.10 -9.35 -24.76
CA GLN A 103 31.08 -8.27 -24.74
C GLN A 103 32.48 -8.77 -25.11
N THR A 104 32.90 -9.91 -24.54
CA THR A 104 34.18 -10.55 -24.88
C THR A 104 34.26 -10.87 -26.39
N SER A 105 33.19 -11.44 -26.95
CA SER A 105 33.13 -11.75 -28.39
C SER A 105 33.24 -10.51 -29.28
N VAL A 106 32.60 -9.40 -28.87
CA VAL A 106 32.70 -8.12 -29.58
C VAL A 106 34.13 -7.57 -29.53
N ASP A 107 34.80 -7.66 -28.39
CA ASP A 107 36.18 -7.20 -28.21
C ASP A 107 37.15 -8.03 -29.08
N ASP A 108 36.95 -9.34 -29.16
CA ASP A 108 37.73 -10.24 -30.03
C ASP A 108 37.54 -9.89 -31.51
N ILE A 109 36.29 -9.71 -31.96
CA ILE A 109 35.97 -9.33 -33.34
C ILE A 109 36.59 -7.97 -33.68
N THR A 110 36.49 -7.01 -32.78
CA THR A 110 37.08 -5.67 -32.94
C THR A 110 38.59 -5.75 -33.09
N SER A 111 39.24 -6.58 -32.26
CA SER A 111 40.68 -6.81 -32.33
C SER A 111 41.11 -7.44 -33.66
N MET A 112 40.37 -8.43 -34.15
CA MET A 112 40.63 -9.04 -35.46
C MET A 112 40.47 -8.03 -36.60
N LEU A 113 39.45 -7.16 -36.54
CA LEU A 113 39.22 -6.13 -37.55
C LEU A 113 40.37 -5.11 -37.58
N HIS A 114 40.87 -4.70 -36.41
CA HIS A 114 42.06 -3.84 -36.31
C HIS A 114 43.30 -4.51 -36.90
N ALA A 115 43.53 -5.79 -36.63
CA ALA A 115 44.65 -6.53 -37.19
C ALA A 115 44.58 -6.61 -38.73
N LEU A 116 43.40 -6.89 -39.28
CA LEU A 116 43.16 -6.91 -40.73
C LEU A 116 43.38 -5.53 -41.36
N HIS A 117 42.87 -4.46 -40.72
CA HIS A 117 43.07 -3.10 -41.20
C HIS A 117 44.57 -2.76 -41.23
N SER A 118 45.31 -3.09 -40.17
CA SER A 118 46.75 -2.87 -40.13
C SER A 118 47.46 -3.61 -41.26
N TYR A 119 47.11 -4.88 -41.49
CA TYR A 119 47.72 -5.68 -42.55
C TYR A 119 47.49 -5.08 -43.95
N LEU A 120 46.25 -4.66 -44.23
CA LEU A 120 45.90 -4.04 -45.51
C LEU A 120 46.50 -2.64 -45.67
N GLY A 121 46.57 -1.87 -44.59
CA GLY A 121 47.15 -0.51 -44.57
C GLY A 121 48.68 -0.50 -44.77
N THR A 122 49.37 -1.57 -44.38
CA THR A 122 50.83 -1.73 -44.57
C THR A 122 51.20 -2.59 -45.78
N GLY A 123 50.24 -3.03 -46.59
CA GLY A 123 50.40 -4.04 -47.64
C GLY A 123 51.27 -3.67 -48.85
N PHE A 124 51.88 -2.48 -48.88
CA PHE A 124 52.88 -2.14 -49.90
C PHE A 124 54.08 -1.43 -49.24
N PRO A 125 55.18 -2.13 -48.93
CA PRO A 125 56.42 -1.45 -48.60
C PRO A 125 56.80 -0.54 -49.79
N PRO A 126 57.25 0.71 -49.55
CA PRO A 126 57.71 1.56 -50.63
C PRO A 126 58.78 0.82 -51.43
N PRO A 127 58.76 0.90 -52.78
CA PRO A 127 59.75 0.23 -53.60
C PRO A 127 61.16 0.65 -53.13
N PRO A 128 62.13 -0.27 -53.11
CA PRO A 128 63.48 0.07 -52.71
C PRO A 128 63.99 1.24 -53.57
N PRO A 129 64.70 2.22 -52.99
CA PRO A 129 65.26 3.31 -53.75
C PRO A 129 66.17 2.75 -54.85
N PRO A 130 66.19 3.35 -56.06
CA PRO A 130 67.09 2.90 -57.11
C PRO A 130 68.54 3.00 -56.60
N GLU A 131 69.30 1.90 -56.71
CA GLU A 131 70.74 1.94 -56.48
C GLU A 131 71.37 2.87 -57.54
N ILE A 132 71.97 3.96 -57.09
CA ILE A 132 72.71 4.96 -57.90
C ILE A 132 74.20 4.63 -57.82
#